data_AF-A0AAW2V961-F1
#
_entry.id   AF-A0AAW2V961-F1
#
_cell.length_a   1.000
_cell.length_b   1.000
_cell.length_c   1.000
_cell.angle_alpha   90.00
_cell.angle_beta   90.00
_cell.angle_gamma   90.00
#
_symmetry.space_group_name_H-M   'P 1'
#
loop_
_entity.id
_entity.type
_entity.pdbx_description
1 polymer ?
#
loop_
_entity_poly.entity_id
_entity_poly.type
_entity_poly.pdbx_seq_one_letter_code
_entity_poly.pdbx_strand_id
1 'polypeptide(L)'
;MVVLGSIILKAIDDAIKDGVDIISISIGVSSIFQSDFLNDPIAIGAFHAEQMGVPVVCSGGNDGPDPYTIVNSAPWIFTVAASSIDRDFQSTLVLGNNESYKGSAISFSPLTLGKRYPLAFGEEVAANFTPASDARNCIPGSLDPKKVAGKIIVCTNEEPNVSRRIKKLVVEDAKAEGVIIIDGERETTPFDSGTYPFAEVGQTVGFKILRYINSTRKPTATILPSSEIRNFRPAPVVASFSSRGPGALTENILKPDIMAPGVAILAAVVPKIESFYGAPGNKSSLFSIKSGTSMACPHVTGAMAFIKSVHPHWSFSLIKSALITTASVSNNMGKTLTNTSDSSANPHQVGAGEIRPIKALDPGLAFDTTINDHLSFLCYYGYKQERIRSMSNTNFTCPKHSTEELISNINYPTISIGRLSQHEGPRKVKRIATNVGSTNATYVSSVNAPPGLVVNVVPMRLVFTQGIRQASFKVFFDGKEASKGYNFGDIRWFDGSHLVRIAFAVNIE
;
A
#
# COMPACT_ATOMS: atom_id res chain seq x y z
N MET A 1 -8.32 -3.43 -23.67
CA MET A 1 -7.89 -2.29 -22.82
C MET A 1 -8.58 -0.97 -23.19
N VAL A 2 -8.74 -0.61 -24.49
CA VAL A 2 -9.39 0.64 -24.95
C VAL A 2 -10.82 0.83 -24.41
N VAL A 3 -11.61 -0.25 -24.30
CA VAL A 3 -13.01 -0.19 -23.82
C VAL A 3 -13.14 0.17 -22.33
N LEU A 4 -12.14 -0.14 -21.50
CA LEU A 4 -12.17 0.17 -20.07
C LEU A 4 -11.74 1.61 -19.78
N GLY A 5 -10.78 2.14 -20.56
CA GLY A 5 -10.26 3.49 -20.35
C GLY A 5 -11.29 4.59 -20.61
N SER A 6 -12.08 4.47 -21.67
CA SER A 6 -13.15 5.44 -21.98
C SER A 6 -14.27 5.43 -20.93
N ILE A 7 -14.60 4.27 -20.35
CA ILE A 7 -15.60 4.15 -19.28
C ILE A 7 -15.10 4.84 -18.01
N ILE A 8 -13.84 4.65 -17.64
CA ILE A 8 -13.24 5.31 -16.47
C ILE A 8 -13.30 6.85 -16.64
N LEU A 9 -12.89 7.36 -17.80
CA LEU A 9 -12.94 8.78 -18.10
C LEU A 9 -14.38 9.32 -18.01
N LYS A 10 -15.34 8.61 -18.60
CA LYS A 10 -16.76 9.02 -18.56
C LYS A 10 -17.31 9.05 -17.14
N ALA A 11 -16.96 8.08 -16.31
CA ALA A 11 -17.38 8.02 -14.92
C ALA A 11 -16.81 9.17 -14.08
N ILE A 12 -15.54 9.53 -14.30
CA ILE A 12 -14.93 10.70 -13.64
C ILE A 12 -15.61 12.00 -14.10
N ASP A 13 -15.84 12.15 -15.41
CA ASP A 13 -16.52 13.31 -16.00
C ASP A 13 -17.95 13.49 -15.45
N ASP A 14 -18.73 12.41 -15.39
CA ASP A 14 -20.07 12.44 -14.78
C ASP A 14 -20.01 12.77 -13.29
N ALA A 15 -19.06 12.19 -12.53
CA ALA A 15 -18.94 12.49 -11.11
C ALA A 15 -18.62 13.98 -10.85
N ILE A 16 -17.74 14.58 -11.65
CA ILE A 16 -17.45 16.02 -11.58
C ILE A 16 -18.72 16.82 -11.89
N LYS A 17 -19.46 16.43 -12.93
CA LYS A 17 -20.71 17.10 -13.34
C LYS A 17 -21.80 16.99 -12.28
N ASP A 18 -21.87 15.86 -11.57
CA ASP A 18 -22.79 15.63 -10.46
C ASP A 18 -22.40 16.43 -9.19
N GLY A 19 -21.21 17.05 -9.18
CA GLY A 19 -20.77 17.93 -8.11
C GLY A 19 -20.20 17.19 -6.89
N VAL A 20 -19.56 16.03 -7.09
CA VAL A 20 -18.92 15.30 -5.99
C VAL A 20 -17.76 16.08 -5.38
N ASP A 21 -17.55 15.94 -4.08
CA ASP A 21 -16.43 16.58 -3.39
C ASP A 21 -15.10 15.85 -3.58
N ILE A 22 -15.10 14.51 -3.64
CA ILE A 22 -13.90 13.66 -3.69
C ILE A 22 -14.21 12.41 -4.50
N ILE A 23 -13.26 11.96 -5.33
CA ILE A 23 -13.38 10.70 -6.08
C ILE A 23 -12.43 9.65 -5.45
N SER A 24 -12.96 8.44 -5.21
CA SER A 24 -12.20 7.29 -4.71
C SER A 24 -12.09 6.21 -5.79
N ILE A 25 -10.88 5.94 -6.27
CA ILE A 25 -10.63 4.96 -7.33
C ILE A 25 -9.74 3.85 -6.78
N SER A 26 -10.36 2.70 -6.51
CA SER A 26 -9.66 1.49 -6.05
C SER A 26 -9.28 0.56 -7.21
N ILE A 27 -8.83 1.16 -8.31
CA ILE A 27 -8.50 0.52 -9.59
C ILE A 27 -7.13 1.03 -10.04
N GLY A 28 -6.36 0.17 -10.68
CA GLY A 28 -5.11 0.51 -11.36
C GLY A 28 -4.79 -0.57 -12.37
N VAL A 29 -3.95 -0.23 -13.35
CA VAL A 29 -3.31 -1.24 -14.20
C VAL A 29 -2.18 -1.92 -13.41
N SER A 30 -1.85 -3.16 -13.73
CA SER A 30 -0.64 -3.79 -13.17
C SER A 30 0.60 -2.96 -13.53
N SER A 31 1.60 -2.96 -12.67
CA SER A 31 2.88 -2.25 -12.87
C SER A 31 3.54 -2.58 -14.20
N ILE A 32 3.36 -3.81 -14.70
CA ILE A 32 3.91 -4.29 -15.99
C ILE A 32 3.34 -3.52 -17.19
N PHE A 33 2.11 -3.02 -17.09
CA PHE A 33 1.40 -2.34 -18.18
C PHE A 33 1.21 -0.84 -17.92
N GLN A 34 2.06 -0.26 -17.07
CA GLN A 34 1.97 1.16 -16.74
C GLN A 34 2.12 2.03 -17.99
N SER A 35 1.10 2.86 -18.23
CA SER A 35 1.10 3.83 -19.33
C SER A 35 1.69 5.16 -18.89
N ASP A 36 2.22 5.91 -19.84
CA ASP A 36 2.67 7.28 -19.64
C ASP A 36 1.51 8.20 -19.18
N PHE A 37 1.77 9.27 -18.43
CA PHE A 37 0.74 10.09 -17.75
C PHE A 37 -0.34 10.62 -18.70
N LEU A 38 0.03 11.06 -19.90
CA LEU A 38 -0.90 11.59 -20.90
C LEU A 38 -1.50 10.51 -21.83
N ASN A 39 -1.34 9.24 -21.47
CA ASN A 39 -2.00 8.09 -22.11
C ASN A 39 -2.79 7.25 -21.10
N ASP A 40 -2.61 7.49 -19.79
CA ASP A 40 -3.33 6.80 -18.72
C ASP A 40 -4.70 7.48 -18.49
N PRO A 41 -5.83 6.77 -18.68
CA PRO A 41 -7.17 7.33 -18.50
C PRO A 41 -7.45 7.78 -17.06
N ILE A 42 -6.88 7.11 -16.05
CA ILE A 42 -7.03 7.52 -14.64
C ILE A 42 -6.26 8.81 -14.41
N ALA A 43 -5.02 8.90 -14.92
CA ALA A 43 -4.22 10.12 -14.77
C ALA A 43 -4.84 11.32 -15.47
N ILE A 44 -5.33 11.15 -16.71
CA ILE A 44 -6.01 12.22 -17.46
C ILE A 44 -7.30 12.66 -16.74
N GLY A 45 -8.17 11.70 -16.37
CA GLY A 45 -9.42 12.02 -15.68
C GLY A 45 -9.16 12.70 -14.34
N ALA A 46 -8.18 12.23 -13.57
CA ALA A 46 -7.81 12.83 -12.29
C ALA A 46 -7.24 14.25 -12.44
N PHE A 47 -6.52 14.53 -13.53
CA PHE A 47 -6.03 15.89 -13.80
C PHE A 47 -7.21 16.85 -14.01
N HIS A 48 -8.19 16.46 -14.82
CA HIS A 48 -9.40 17.27 -15.04
C HIS A 48 -10.25 17.43 -13.78
N ALA A 49 -10.36 16.38 -12.96
CA ALA A 49 -11.02 16.47 -11.66
C ALA A 49 -10.33 17.50 -10.77
N GLU A 50 -9.00 17.47 -10.68
CA GLU A 50 -8.21 18.44 -9.91
C GLU A 50 -8.40 19.87 -10.44
N GLN A 51 -8.46 20.09 -11.76
CA GLN A 51 -8.75 21.41 -12.36
C GLN A 51 -10.11 21.97 -11.92
N MET A 52 -11.06 21.10 -11.62
CA MET A 52 -12.40 21.43 -11.14
C MET A 52 -12.48 21.45 -9.60
N GLY A 53 -11.35 21.27 -8.91
CA GLY A 53 -11.28 21.26 -7.45
C GLY A 53 -11.75 19.96 -6.79
N VAL A 54 -11.80 18.86 -7.54
CA VAL A 54 -12.21 17.52 -7.07
C VAL A 54 -10.98 16.61 -7.00
N PRO A 55 -10.42 16.31 -5.82
CA PRO A 55 -9.26 15.44 -5.69
C PRO A 55 -9.61 13.99 -6.00
N VAL A 56 -8.61 13.26 -6.48
CA VAL A 56 -8.73 11.83 -6.74
C VAL A 56 -7.76 11.05 -5.85
N VAL A 57 -8.33 10.15 -5.05
CA VAL A 57 -7.58 9.20 -4.23
C VAL A 57 -7.53 7.87 -4.96
N CYS A 58 -6.34 7.31 -5.11
CA CYS A 58 -6.14 6.02 -5.78
C CYS A 58 -5.38 5.03 -4.91
N SER A 59 -5.71 3.75 -5.08
CA SER A 59 -4.91 2.63 -4.57
C SER A 59 -3.54 2.58 -5.27
N GLY A 60 -2.47 2.28 -4.53
CA GLY A 60 -1.10 2.18 -5.06
C GLY A 60 -0.77 0.91 -5.84
N GLY A 61 -1.62 -0.12 -5.80
CA GLY A 61 -1.40 -1.43 -6.43
C GLY A 61 -1.07 -2.53 -5.42
N ASN A 62 -1.17 -3.78 -5.86
CA ASN A 62 -0.93 -4.98 -5.03
C ASN A 62 0.17 -5.88 -5.62
N ASP A 63 1.08 -5.30 -6.40
CA ASP A 63 2.14 -6.01 -7.13
C ASP A 63 3.49 -5.97 -6.35
N GLY A 64 3.47 -5.56 -5.08
CA GLY A 64 4.65 -5.59 -4.21
C GLY A 64 5.09 -7.03 -3.86
N PRO A 65 6.23 -7.21 -3.17
CA PRO A 65 6.96 -6.21 -2.40
C PRO A 65 8.12 -5.53 -3.14
N ASP A 66 8.35 -5.86 -4.41
CA ASP A 66 9.50 -5.37 -5.16
C ASP A 66 9.41 -3.86 -5.45
N PRO A 67 10.56 -3.15 -5.58
CA PRO A 67 10.61 -1.75 -6.01
C PRO A 67 9.96 -1.54 -7.39
N TYR A 68 9.56 -0.29 -7.70
CA TYR A 68 8.96 0.11 -9.00
C TYR A 68 7.64 -0.59 -9.36
N THR A 69 6.91 -1.06 -8.36
CA THR A 69 5.61 -1.73 -8.55
C THR A 69 4.42 -0.80 -8.33
N ILE A 70 4.64 0.44 -7.87
CA ILE A 70 3.59 1.43 -7.61
C ILE A 70 2.96 1.95 -8.91
N VAL A 71 1.63 1.98 -8.95
CA VAL A 71 0.83 2.56 -10.04
C VAL A 71 0.07 3.79 -9.54
N ASN A 72 -0.67 4.47 -10.44
CA ASN A 72 -1.39 5.71 -10.11
C ASN A 72 -0.44 6.79 -9.53
N SER A 73 0.76 6.91 -10.10
CA SER A 73 1.87 7.71 -9.57
C SER A 73 1.86 9.18 -9.99
N ALA A 74 0.84 9.65 -10.69
CA ALA A 74 0.74 11.05 -11.10
C ALA A 74 0.71 11.99 -9.88
N PRO A 75 1.34 13.18 -9.93
CA PRO A 75 1.44 14.05 -8.75
C PRO A 75 0.09 14.60 -8.26
N TRP A 76 -0.88 14.77 -9.15
CA TRP A 76 -2.25 15.19 -8.81
C TRP A 76 -3.12 14.06 -8.25
N ILE A 77 -2.66 12.80 -8.29
CA ILE A 77 -3.33 11.68 -7.62
C ILE A 77 -2.80 11.55 -6.19
N PHE A 78 -3.68 11.27 -5.23
CA PHE A 78 -3.29 10.88 -3.87
C PHE A 78 -3.22 9.35 -3.77
N THR A 79 -2.00 8.81 -3.80
CA THR A 79 -1.72 7.36 -3.92
C THR A 79 -1.50 6.71 -2.57
N VAL A 80 -2.26 5.64 -2.29
CA VAL A 80 -2.34 5.03 -0.96
C VAL A 80 -1.74 3.62 -0.91
N ALA A 81 -0.83 3.38 0.03
CA ALA A 81 -0.33 2.06 0.41
C ALA A 81 -1.18 1.39 1.49
N ALA A 82 -1.06 0.06 1.60
CA ALA A 82 -1.83 -0.75 2.54
C ALA A 82 -0.99 -1.19 3.74
N SER A 83 -1.59 -1.06 4.93
CA SER A 83 -1.06 -1.58 6.19
C SER A 83 -1.99 -2.58 6.86
N SER A 84 -1.43 -3.36 7.78
CA SER A 84 -2.17 -4.13 8.76
C SER A 84 -2.74 -3.26 9.88
N ILE A 85 -3.76 -3.80 10.56
CA ILE A 85 -4.32 -3.25 11.79
C ILE A 85 -3.94 -4.15 12.98
N ASP A 86 -4.29 -3.73 14.19
CA ASP A 86 -4.08 -4.51 15.43
C ASP A 86 -5.10 -5.62 15.64
N ARG A 87 -5.78 -6.04 14.57
CA ARG A 87 -6.63 -7.22 14.50
C ARG A 87 -6.03 -8.22 13.53
N ASP A 88 -5.95 -9.47 13.95
CA ASP A 88 -5.47 -10.58 13.14
C ASP A 88 -6.47 -11.76 13.19
N PHE A 89 -6.38 -12.68 12.23
CA PHE A 89 -7.21 -13.88 12.15
C PHE A 89 -6.33 -15.13 12.09
N GLN A 90 -6.50 -16.00 13.09
CA GLN A 90 -5.70 -17.21 13.22
C GLN A 90 -6.58 -18.45 13.31
N SER A 91 -6.24 -19.45 12.50
CA SER A 91 -6.78 -20.79 12.56
C SER A 91 -5.85 -21.69 13.37
N THR A 92 -6.43 -22.54 14.22
CA THR A 92 -5.64 -23.47 15.04
C THR A 92 -5.57 -24.83 14.37
N LEU A 93 -4.36 -25.25 14.08
CA LEU A 93 -4.02 -26.58 13.60
C LEU A 93 -3.74 -27.49 14.79
N VAL A 94 -4.39 -28.65 14.85
CA VAL A 94 -4.13 -29.65 15.88
C VAL A 94 -3.75 -30.97 15.21
N LEU A 95 -2.53 -31.41 15.46
CA LEU A 95 -1.98 -32.66 14.93
C LEU A 95 -2.44 -33.86 15.79
N GLY A 96 -2.33 -35.07 15.24
CA GLY A 96 -2.70 -36.30 15.94
C GLY A 96 -1.83 -36.65 17.14
N ASN A 97 -0.63 -36.05 17.25
CA ASN A 97 0.22 -36.10 18.45
C ASN A 97 -0.17 -35.06 19.53
N ASN A 98 -1.30 -34.37 19.36
CA ASN A 98 -1.81 -33.28 20.21
C ASN A 98 -0.97 -32.00 20.22
N GLU A 99 0.06 -31.87 19.38
CA GLU A 99 0.69 -30.58 19.17
C GLU A 99 -0.28 -29.63 18.45
N SER A 100 -0.23 -28.36 18.81
CA SER A 100 -1.05 -27.32 18.20
C SER A 100 -0.22 -26.15 17.70
N TYR A 101 -0.64 -25.62 16.56
CA TYR A 101 0.02 -24.52 15.89
C TYR A 101 -1.01 -23.48 15.44
N LYS A 102 -0.63 -22.21 15.44
CA LYS A 102 -1.44 -21.12 14.90
C LYS A 102 -1.02 -20.86 13.47
N GLY A 103 -1.97 -20.92 12.54
CA GLY A 103 -1.80 -20.51 11.15
C GLY A 103 -2.63 -19.28 10.84
N SER A 104 -2.20 -18.51 9.85
CA SER A 104 -2.90 -17.34 9.32
C SER A 104 -4.05 -17.81 8.41
N ALA A 105 -5.27 -17.39 8.70
CA ALA A 105 -6.45 -17.69 7.87
C ALA A 105 -7.70 -16.94 8.35
N ILE A 106 -8.60 -16.64 7.42
CA ILE A 106 -10.02 -16.43 7.70
C ILE A 106 -10.74 -17.69 7.19
N SER A 107 -10.99 -18.63 8.09
CA SER A 107 -11.62 -19.91 7.79
C SER A 107 -12.77 -20.18 8.75
N PHE A 108 -13.97 -20.32 8.21
CA PHE A 108 -15.16 -20.75 8.93
C PHE A 108 -15.31 -22.28 8.87
N SER A 109 -14.19 -22.98 9.08
CA SER A 109 -14.09 -24.44 9.05
C SER A 109 -15.21 -25.09 9.87
N PRO A 110 -15.96 -26.05 9.31
CA PRO A 110 -16.94 -26.85 10.07
C PRO A 110 -16.27 -27.94 10.91
N LEU A 111 -14.94 -28.11 10.80
CA LEU A 111 -14.24 -29.18 11.51
C LEU A 111 -14.16 -28.87 13.00
N THR A 112 -14.28 -29.92 13.81
CA THR A 112 -14.23 -29.84 15.27
C THR A 112 -13.07 -30.66 15.82
N LEU A 113 -12.69 -30.39 17.06
CA LEU A 113 -11.61 -31.13 17.74
C LEU A 113 -11.90 -32.63 17.88
N GLY A 114 -13.19 -33.01 17.90
CA GLY A 114 -13.64 -34.40 18.07
C GLY A 114 -13.42 -35.29 16.85
N LYS A 115 -13.12 -34.71 15.68
CA LYS A 115 -12.83 -35.46 14.44
C LYS A 115 -11.48 -35.03 13.86
N ARG A 116 -10.66 -36.04 13.56
CA ARG A 116 -9.36 -35.85 12.88
C ARG A 116 -9.37 -36.56 11.54
N TYR A 117 -8.63 -35.99 10.60
CA TYR A 117 -8.55 -36.46 9.23
C TYR A 117 -7.12 -36.91 8.94
N PRO A 118 -6.91 -37.93 8.08
CA PRO A 118 -5.58 -38.27 7.63
C PRO A 118 -4.89 -37.05 7.02
N LEU A 119 -3.62 -36.87 7.34
CA LEU A 119 -2.78 -35.78 6.84
C LEU A 119 -1.83 -36.36 5.79
N ALA A 120 -1.59 -35.65 4.69
CA ALA A 120 -0.61 -36.06 3.69
C ALA A 120 0.12 -34.86 3.10
N PHE A 121 1.39 -35.06 2.72
CA PHE A 121 2.13 -34.04 1.99
C PHE A 121 1.82 -34.13 0.50
N GLY A 122 1.71 -33.01 -0.20
CA GLY A 122 1.32 -32.95 -1.61
C GLY A 122 2.15 -33.89 -2.51
N GLU A 123 3.45 -33.97 -2.25
CA GLU A 123 4.38 -34.85 -2.96
C GLU A 123 4.02 -36.35 -2.84
N GLU A 124 3.49 -36.80 -1.69
CA GLU A 124 3.12 -38.19 -1.44
C GLU A 124 1.83 -38.62 -2.18
N VAL A 125 1.05 -37.63 -2.60
CA VAL A 125 -0.26 -37.81 -3.26
C VAL A 125 -0.24 -37.37 -4.72
N ALA A 126 0.95 -37.25 -5.32
CA ALA A 126 1.13 -36.90 -6.72
C ALA A 126 0.36 -37.84 -7.67
N ALA A 127 -0.20 -37.24 -8.73
CA ALA A 127 -0.77 -37.96 -9.86
C ALA A 127 0.31 -38.71 -10.64
N ASN A 128 -0.12 -39.73 -11.39
CA ASN A 128 0.80 -40.51 -12.20
C ASN A 128 1.47 -39.62 -13.26
N PHE A 129 2.78 -39.78 -13.43
CA PHE A 129 3.60 -39.03 -14.38
C PHE A 129 3.72 -37.51 -14.11
N THR A 130 3.34 -37.06 -12.92
CA THR A 130 3.50 -35.65 -12.49
C THR A 130 4.80 -35.48 -11.68
N PRO A 131 5.56 -34.39 -11.87
CA PRO A 131 6.66 -34.04 -10.99
C PRO A 131 6.22 -33.88 -9.52
N ALA A 132 7.06 -34.39 -8.61
CA ALA A 132 6.89 -34.25 -7.17
C ALA A 132 6.76 -32.78 -6.72
N SER A 133 7.52 -31.87 -7.35
CA SER A 133 7.47 -30.42 -7.12
C SER A 133 6.10 -29.81 -7.37
N ASP A 134 5.42 -30.26 -8.42
CA ASP A 134 4.13 -29.72 -8.84
C ASP A 134 3.03 -30.17 -7.88
N ALA A 135 3.11 -31.42 -7.41
CA ALA A 135 2.24 -31.97 -6.40
C ALA A 135 2.48 -31.31 -5.03
N ARG A 136 3.76 -31.07 -4.69
CA ARG A 136 4.16 -30.31 -3.49
C ARG A 136 3.55 -28.91 -3.46
N ASN A 137 3.51 -28.23 -4.60
CA ASN A 137 2.92 -26.91 -4.75
C ASN A 137 1.41 -26.93 -5.03
N CYS A 138 0.78 -28.11 -5.11
CA CYS A 138 -0.65 -28.25 -5.41
C CYS A 138 -1.07 -27.50 -6.69
N ILE A 139 -0.23 -27.59 -7.72
CA ILE A 139 -0.47 -27.06 -9.06
C ILE A 139 -1.70 -27.73 -9.70
N PRO A 140 -2.49 -27.04 -10.53
CA PRO A 140 -3.60 -27.67 -11.25
C PRO A 140 -3.20 -28.95 -11.98
N GLY A 141 -3.91 -30.04 -11.70
CA GLY A 141 -3.67 -31.36 -12.31
C GLY A 141 -2.56 -32.18 -11.66
N SER A 142 -1.89 -31.69 -10.61
CA SER A 142 -0.72 -32.37 -10.04
C SER A 142 -1.05 -33.43 -8.97
N LEU A 143 -2.26 -33.42 -8.42
CA LEU A 143 -2.67 -34.31 -7.33
C LEU A 143 -3.54 -35.47 -7.83
N ASP A 144 -3.34 -36.69 -7.29
CA ASP A 144 -4.21 -37.84 -7.54
C ASP A 144 -5.47 -37.75 -6.66
N PRO A 145 -6.68 -37.57 -7.23
CA PRO A 145 -7.90 -37.45 -6.44
C PRO A 145 -8.16 -38.65 -5.53
N LYS A 146 -7.75 -39.86 -5.92
CA LYS A 146 -7.93 -41.06 -5.10
C LYS A 146 -7.03 -41.07 -3.86
N LYS A 147 -5.85 -40.46 -3.96
CA LYS A 147 -4.91 -40.34 -2.84
C LYS A 147 -5.22 -39.15 -1.94
N VAL A 148 -5.92 -38.14 -2.46
CA VAL A 148 -6.28 -36.89 -1.75
C VAL A 148 -7.60 -36.98 -1.01
N ALA A 149 -8.62 -37.63 -1.59
CA ALA A 149 -9.97 -37.60 -1.07
C ALA A 149 -10.06 -37.97 0.43
N GLY A 150 -10.77 -37.15 1.21
CA GLY A 150 -10.97 -37.36 2.65
C GLY A 150 -9.77 -37.01 3.55
N LYS A 151 -8.72 -36.40 3.02
CA LYS A 151 -7.51 -36.01 3.77
C LYS A 151 -7.37 -34.49 3.91
N ILE A 152 -6.55 -34.05 4.85
CA ILE A 152 -5.98 -32.69 4.85
C ILE A 152 -4.66 -32.76 4.10
N ILE A 153 -4.47 -31.87 3.12
CA ILE A 153 -3.25 -31.83 2.30
C ILE A 153 -2.35 -30.69 2.74
N VAL A 154 -1.06 -30.98 2.90
CA VAL A 154 -0.02 -29.98 3.13
C VAL A 154 0.65 -29.65 1.80
N CYS A 155 0.60 -28.39 1.39
CA CYS A 155 1.27 -27.86 0.20
C CYS A 155 2.37 -26.87 0.61
N THR A 156 3.37 -26.64 -0.23
CA THR A 156 4.33 -25.53 -0.06
C THR A 156 4.02 -24.36 -0.99
N ASN A 157 4.58 -23.20 -0.67
CA ASN A 157 4.56 -22.00 -1.52
C ASN A 157 5.92 -21.71 -2.15
N GLU A 158 6.56 -22.73 -2.72
CA GLU A 158 7.87 -22.59 -3.40
C GLU A 158 7.74 -21.97 -4.80
N GLU A 159 6.60 -22.16 -5.47
CA GLU A 159 6.29 -21.54 -6.76
C GLU A 159 5.21 -20.46 -6.63
N PRO A 160 5.58 -19.16 -6.64
CA PRO A 160 4.66 -18.06 -6.39
C PRO A 160 3.67 -17.82 -7.55
N ASN A 161 3.90 -18.42 -8.71
CA ASN A 161 3.04 -18.30 -9.89
C ASN A 161 1.65 -18.93 -9.69
N VAL A 162 1.48 -19.79 -8.67
CA VAL A 162 0.19 -20.38 -8.32
C VAL A 162 -0.31 -19.76 -7.02
N SER A 163 -1.32 -18.88 -7.12
CA SER A 163 -1.88 -18.22 -5.94
C SER A 163 -2.47 -19.22 -4.92
N ARG A 164 -2.47 -18.83 -3.64
CA ARG A 164 -3.09 -19.57 -2.53
C ARG A 164 -4.55 -19.95 -2.83
N ARG A 165 -5.28 -19.09 -3.54
CA ARG A 165 -6.65 -19.37 -4.01
C ARG A 165 -6.70 -20.55 -4.97
N ILE A 166 -5.80 -20.62 -5.95
CA ILE A 166 -5.75 -21.73 -6.89
C ILE A 166 -5.37 -23.02 -6.17
N LYS A 167 -4.35 -22.99 -5.31
CA LYS A 167 -3.95 -24.17 -4.50
C LYS A 167 -5.12 -24.71 -3.67
N LYS A 168 -5.87 -23.83 -3.01
CA LYS A 168 -7.09 -24.18 -2.27
C LYS A 168 -8.13 -24.86 -3.18
N LEU A 169 -8.42 -24.29 -4.34
CA LEU A 169 -9.39 -24.84 -5.30
C LEU A 169 -8.97 -26.21 -5.84
N VAL A 170 -7.67 -26.42 -6.14
CA VAL A 170 -7.15 -27.71 -6.62
C VAL A 170 -7.36 -28.81 -5.58
N VAL A 171 -7.04 -28.51 -4.32
CA VAL A 171 -7.20 -29.47 -3.21
C VAL A 171 -8.68 -29.75 -2.92
N GLU A 172 -9.51 -28.71 -2.93
CA GLU A 172 -10.97 -28.81 -2.72
C GLU A 172 -11.66 -29.63 -3.83
N ASP A 173 -11.28 -29.43 -5.10
CA ASP A 173 -11.81 -30.19 -6.23
C ASP A 173 -11.45 -31.68 -6.15
N ALA A 174 -10.23 -31.99 -5.68
CA ALA A 174 -9.75 -33.33 -5.38
C ALA A 174 -10.40 -33.99 -4.14
N LYS A 175 -11.46 -33.38 -3.58
CA LYS A 175 -12.26 -33.87 -2.44
C LYS A 175 -11.49 -34.03 -1.13
N ALA A 176 -10.46 -33.21 -0.92
CA ALA A 176 -9.82 -33.11 0.39
C ALA A 176 -10.72 -32.37 1.39
N GLU A 177 -10.44 -32.58 2.66
CA GLU A 177 -11.18 -32.03 3.81
C GLU A 177 -10.56 -30.72 4.31
N GLY A 178 -9.39 -30.35 3.81
CA GLY A 178 -8.73 -29.10 4.14
C GLY A 178 -7.34 -28.97 3.53
N VAL A 179 -6.76 -27.79 3.63
CA VAL A 179 -5.40 -27.52 3.14
C VAL A 179 -4.58 -26.74 4.17
N ILE A 180 -3.31 -27.12 4.31
CA ILE A 180 -2.29 -26.36 5.03
C ILE A 180 -1.27 -25.89 4.02
N ILE A 181 -1.03 -24.59 3.92
CA ILE A 181 0.02 -24.04 3.07
C ILE A 181 1.21 -23.65 3.93
N ILE A 182 2.39 -24.17 3.60
CA ILE A 182 3.66 -23.75 4.19
C ILE A 182 4.22 -22.64 3.31
N ASP A 183 4.27 -21.43 3.86
CA ASP A 183 4.86 -20.28 3.17
C ASP A 183 6.23 -19.91 3.75
N GLY A 184 7.15 -19.62 2.84
CA GLY A 184 8.50 -19.17 3.12
C GLY A 184 8.54 -17.73 3.62
N GLU A 185 7.71 -16.89 3.02
CA GLU A 185 7.54 -15.50 3.41
C GLU A 185 6.42 -15.45 4.43
N ARG A 186 6.61 -14.73 5.55
CA ARG A 186 5.51 -14.49 6.49
C ARG A 186 4.52 -13.55 5.82
N GLU A 187 3.60 -14.06 5.03
CA GLU A 187 2.46 -13.26 4.59
C GLU A 187 1.61 -12.96 5.83
N THR A 188 1.70 -11.72 6.32
CA THR A 188 0.88 -11.23 7.44
C THR A 188 -0.58 -10.99 7.05
N THR A 189 -0.95 -11.36 5.82
CA THR A 189 -2.28 -11.16 5.26
C THR A 189 -3.05 -12.47 5.33
N PRO A 190 -4.04 -12.59 6.23
CA PRO A 190 -4.86 -13.79 6.30
C PRO A 190 -5.70 -13.94 5.03
N PHE A 191 -5.74 -15.17 4.52
CA PHE A 191 -6.52 -15.53 3.33
C PHE A 191 -7.94 -15.95 3.73
N ASP A 192 -8.96 -15.40 3.05
CA ASP A 192 -10.34 -15.83 3.20
C ASP A 192 -10.63 -17.08 2.38
N SER A 193 -10.79 -18.18 3.11
CA SER A 193 -11.09 -19.52 2.58
C SER A 193 -12.57 -19.86 2.65
N GLY A 194 -13.40 -18.97 3.19
CA GLY A 194 -14.81 -19.22 3.45
C GLY A 194 -14.99 -20.37 4.43
N THR A 195 -15.91 -21.29 4.13
CA THR A 195 -16.15 -22.48 4.96
C THR A 195 -15.12 -23.61 4.76
N TYR A 196 -14.21 -23.49 3.78
CA TYR A 196 -13.24 -24.55 3.53
C TYR A 196 -12.12 -24.51 4.59
N PRO A 197 -11.80 -25.64 5.25
CA PRO A 197 -10.76 -25.67 6.26
C PRO A 197 -9.38 -25.32 5.69
N PHE A 198 -8.80 -24.22 6.17
CA PHE A 198 -7.56 -23.66 5.66
C PHE A 198 -6.69 -23.12 6.79
N ALA A 199 -5.38 -23.30 6.67
CA ALA A 199 -4.41 -22.57 7.47
C ALA A 199 -3.10 -22.36 6.69
N GLU A 200 -2.49 -21.21 6.86
CA GLU A 200 -1.16 -20.94 6.34
C GLU A 200 -0.16 -20.78 7.47
N VAL A 201 1.01 -21.39 7.32
CA VAL A 201 2.04 -21.41 8.37
C VAL A 201 3.40 -21.08 7.80
N GLY A 202 4.23 -20.38 8.59
CA GLY A 202 5.61 -20.12 8.21
C GLY A 202 6.49 -21.38 8.24
N GLN A 203 7.67 -21.30 7.61
CA GLN A 203 8.61 -22.43 7.48
C GLN A 203 8.91 -23.19 8.78
N THR A 204 9.10 -22.50 9.90
CA THR A 204 9.44 -23.16 11.18
C THR A 204 8.34 -24.10 11.65
N VAL A 205 7.08 -23.70 11.50
CA VAL A 205 5.92 -24.54 11.82
C VAL A 205 5.73 -25.61 10.73
N GLY A 206 5.89 -25.23 9.47
CA GLY A 206 5.84 -26.16 8.34
C GLY A 206 6.80 -27.33 8.50
N PHE A 207 8.06 -27.08 8.89
CA PHE A 207 9.04 -28.13 9.15
C PHE A 207 8.60 -29.09 10.26
N LYS A 208 7.99 -28.58 11.34
CA LYS A 208 7.45 -29.43 12.42
C LYS A 208 6.30 -30.32 11.92
N ILE A 209 5.41 -29.77 11.09
CA ILE A 209 4.32 -30.52 10.46
C ILE A 209 4.88 -31.63 9.56
N LEU A 210 5.84 -31.32 8.69
CA LEU A 210 6.47 -32.30 7.80
C LEU A 210 7.22 -33.38 8.59
N ARG A 211 7.92 -33.01 9.67
CA ARG A 211 8.56 -33.96 10.58
C ARG A 211 7.54 -34.88 11.24
N TYR A 212 6.39 -34.35 11.65
CA TYR A 212 5.30 -35.15 12.21
C TYR A 212 4.75 -36.15 11.19
N ILE A 213 4.49 -35.72 9.95
CA ILE A 213 4.03 -36.61 8.85
C ILE A 213 4.98 -37.80 8.70
N ASN A 214 6.28 -37.55 8.69
CA ASN A 214 7.31 -38.60 8.56
C ASN A 214 7.51 -39.48 9.81
N SER A 215 7.01 -39.05 10.97
CA SER A 215 7.22 -39.76 12.25
C SER A 215 6.23 -40.91 12.50
N THR A 216 5.15 -40.99 11.73
CA THR A 216 4.08 -41.99 11.95
C THR A 216 3.52 -42.49 10.62
N ARG A 217 3.03 -43.73 10.60
CA ARG A 217 2.39 -44.33 9.41
C ARG A 217 0.96 -43.82 9.17
N LYS A 218 0.34 -43.19 10.17
CA LYS A 218 -1.04 -42.69 10.12
C LYS A 218 -1.12 -41.27 10.69
N PRO A 219 -0.45 -40.28 10.06
CA PRO A 219 -0.52 -38.90 10.51
C PRO A 219 -1.95 -38.37 10.34
N THR A 220 -2.43 -37.61 11.32
CA THR A 220 -3.76 -37.00 11.29
C THR A 220 -3.70 -35.56 11.77
N ALA A 221 -4.67 -34.75 11.37
CA ALA A 221 -4.82 -33.38 11.83
C ALA A 221 -6.30 -32.94 11.81
N THR A 222 -6.56 -31.78 12.39
CA THR A 222 -7.80 -31.02 12.19
C THR A 222 -7.46 -29.53 12.15
N ILE A 223 -8.27 -28.76 11.41
CA ILE A 223 -8.13 -27.31 11.26
C ILE A 223 -9.37 -26.67 11.86
N LEU A 224 -9.21 -25.99 12.99
CA LEU A 224 -10.31 -25.35 13.69
C LEU A 224 -10.72 -24.04 13.00
N PRO A 225 -11.96 -23.56 13.17
CA PRO A 225 -12.35 -22.25 12.68
C PRO A 225 -11.46 -21.13 13.23
N SER A 226 -11.26 -20.10 12.42
CA SER A 226 -10.44 -18.95 12.77
C SER A 226 -11.03 -18.17 13.93
N SER A 227 -10.15 -17.71 14.82
CA SER A 227 -10.47 -16.78 15.91
C SER A 227 -9.87 -15.42 15.63
N GLU A 228 -10.61 -14.36 15.97
CA GLU A 228 -10.10 -12.99 16.00
C GLU A 228 -9.07 -12.83 17.13
N ILE A 229 -7.91 -12.28 16.79
CA ILE A 229 -6.89 -11.86 17.75
C ILE A 229 -6.88 -10.34 17.81
N ARG A 230 -7.09 -9.78 19.00
CA ARG A 230 -7.11 -8.34 19.25
C ARG A 230 -5.79 -7.85 19.80
N ASN A 231 -5.50 -6.56 19.61
CA ASN A 231 -4.26 -5.92 20.06
C ASN A 231 -3.01 -6.61 19.51
N PHE A 232 -3.08 -7.07 18.25
CA PHE A 232 -1.96 -7.71 17.57
C PHE A 232 -0.77 -6.75 17.46
N ARG A 233 0.44 -7.27 17.66
CA ARG A 233 1.67 -6.48 17.69
C ARG A 233 2.76 -7.16 16.86
N PRO A 234 3.54 -6.41 16.07
CA PRO A 234 3.39 -4.98 15.81
C PRO A 234 2.22 -4.66 14.86
N ALA A 235 1.60 -3.49 15.01
CA ALA A 235 0.68 -2.91 14.02
C ALA A 235 0.69 -1.37 14.05
N PRO A 236 0.58 -0.67 12.91
CA PRO A 236 0.55 -1.21 11.56
C PRO A 236 1.91 -1.77 11.10
N VAL A 237 1.84 -2.75 10.19
CA VAL A 237 2.95 -3.27 9.39
C VAL A 237 2.58 -3.07 7.93
N VAL A 238 3.56 -2.74 7.09
CA VAL A 238 3.29 -2.58 5.67
C VAL A 238 2.93 -3.93 5.06
N ALA A 239 1.80 -4.01 4.35
CA ALA A 239 1.37 -5.26 3.72
C ALA A 239 2.37 -5.71 2.65
N SER A 240 2.66 -7.02 2.58
CA SER A 240 3.62 -7.61 1.62
C SER A 240 3.29 -7.22 0.18
N PHE A 241 2.02 -7.43 -0.20
CA PHE A 241 1.49 -7.13 -1.54
C PHE A 241 1.48 -5.63 -1.88
N SER A 242 1.53 -4.72 -0.90
CA SER A 242 1.39 -3.30 -1.19
C SER A 242 2.53 -2.85 -2.12
N SER A 243 2.19 -2.36 -3.31
CA SER A 243 3.17 -1.91 -4.30
C SER A 243 4.10 -0.83 -3.74
N ARG A 244 5.34 -0.79 -4.26
CA ARG A 244 6.44 0.07 -3.77
C ARG A 244 6.85 1.10 -4.80
N GLY A 245 7.21 2.27 -4.31
CA GLY A 245 8.00 3.22 -5.09
C GLY A 245 9.41 2.70 -5.39
N PRO A 246 10.21 3.48 -6.13
CA PRO A 246 9.86 4.74 -6.79
C PRO A 246 8.78 4.58 -7.88
N GLY A 247 8.20 5.69 -8.36
CA GLY A 247 7.32 5.63 -9.53
C GLY A 247 8.12 5.33 -10.79
N ALA A 248 7.65 4.41 -11.64
CA ALA A 248 8.41 3.96 -12.83
C ALA A 248 8.64 5.07 -13.87
N LEU A 249 7.77 6.08 -13.93
CA LEU A 249 7.88 7.19 -14.87
C LEU A 249 8.84 8.28 -14.38
N THR A 250 8.80 8.61 -13.08
CA THR A 250 9.73 9.56 -12.49
C THR A 250 9.95 9.27 -11.02
N GLU A 251 11.20 9.38 -10.61
CA GLU A 251 11.63 9.20 -9.22
C GLU A 251 11.63 10.53 -8.45
N ASN A 252 11.41 11.67 -9.13
CA ASN A 252 11.46 13.01 -8.55
C ASN A 252 10.18 13.42 -7.79
N ILE A 253 9.20 12.51 -7.67
CA ILE A 253 8.03 12.62 -6.79
C ILE A 253 7.94 11.34 -5.95
N LEU A 254 7.90 11.48 -4.63
CA LEU A 254 7.84 10.34 -3.72
C LEU A 254 6.47 9.67 -3.83
N LYS A 255 6.47 8.35 -4.07
CA LYS A 255 5.29 7.48 -4.02
C LYS A 255 5.57 6.20 -3.21
N PRO A 256 4.56 5.61 -2.54
CA PRO A 256 3.20 6.13 -2.34
C PRO A 256 3.21 7.44 -1.53
N ASP A 257 2.10 8.15 -1.46
CA ASP A 257 2.04 9.40 -0.68
C ASP A 257 1.86 9.13 0.81
N ILE A 258 1.03 8.12 1.13
CA ILE A 258 0.63 7.79 2.50
C ILE A 258 0.23 6.32 2.60
N MET A 259 0.12 5.81 3.82
CA MET A 259 -0.31 4.45 4.14
C MET A 259 -1.59 4.47 4.99
N ALA A 260 -2.48 3.50 4.78
CA ALA A 260 -3.72 3.37 5.53
C ALA A 260 -4.14 1.89 5.67
N PRO A 261 -5.10 1.57 6.57
CA PRO A 261 -5.56 0.20 6.81
C PRO A 261 -6.08 -0.47 5.54
N GLY A 262 -5.43 -1.55 5.13
CA GLY A 262 -5.77 -2.27 3.89
C GLY A 262 -5.72 -3.79 4.01
N VAL A 263 -5.41 -4.35 5.18
CA VAL A 263 -5.38 -5.80 5.39
C VAL A 263 -6.55 -6.23 6.25
N ALA A 264 -7.25 -7.27 5.79
CA ALA A 264 -8.36 -7.91 6.50
C ALA A 264 -9.44 -6.92 6.97
N ILE A 265 -9.90 -6.05 6.07
CA ILE A 265 -10.92 -5.04 6.32
C ILE A 265 -12.31 -5.65 6.10
N LEU A 266 -13.19 -5.51 7.08
CA LEU A 266 -14.59 -5.94 6.99
C LEU A 266 -15.42 -4.85 6.32
N ALA A 267 -16.10 -5.16 5.22
CA ALA A 267 -16.95 -4.22 4.50
C ALA A 267 -18.17 -4.92 3.86
N ALA A 268 -19.17 -4.15 3.45
CA ALA A 268 -20.37 -4.67 2.82
C ALA A 268 -20.07 -5.30 1.45
N VAL A 269 -20.78 -6.38 1.10
CA VAL A 269 -20.71 -7.05 -0.20
C VAL A 269 -22.08 -7.45 -0.72
N VAL A 270 -22.16 -7.66 -2.03
CA VAL A 270 -23.37 -8.17 -2.68
C VAL A 270 -23.49 -9.68 -2.41
N PRO A 271 -24.52 -10.16 -1.69
CA PRO A 271 -24.59 -11.55 -1.20
C PRO A 271 -24.60 -12.64 -2.29
N LYS A 272 -24.97 -12.32 -3.54
CA LYS A 272 -25.04 -13.28 -4.65
C LYS A 272 -23.72 -13.47 -5.40
N ILE A 273 -22.77 -12.54 -5.30
CA ILE A 273 -21.52 -12.58 -6.09
C ILE A 273 -20.47 -13.46 -5.40
N GLU A 274 -20.59 -13.69 -4.09
CA GLU A 274 -19.62 -14.46 -3.29
C GLU A 274 -20.13 -15.82 -2.79
N SER A 275 -21.19 -16.38 -3.39
CA SER A 275 -21.59 -17.77 -3.12
C SER A 275 -20.50 -18.82 -3.43
N PHE A 276 -19.35 -18.39 -3.96
CA PHE A 276 -18.11 -19.17 -4.06
C PHE A 276 -17.43 -19.47 -2.71
N TYR A 277 -17.81 -18.81 -1.61
CA TYR A 277 -17.18 -18.96 -0.28
C TYR A 277 -18.10 -19.59 0.78
N GLY A 278 -19.35 -19.90 0.44
CA GLY A 278 -20.32 -20.48 1.36
C GLY A 278 -20.61 -21.95 1.07
N ALA A 279 -20.74 -22.76 2.12
CA ALA A 279 -21.34 -24.09 2.01
C ALA A 279 -22.76 -24.00 1.40
N PRO A 280 -23.17 -24.93 0.52
CA PRO A 280 -24.53 -24.96 -0.03
C PRO A 280 -25.57 -24.94 1.10
N GLY A 281 -26.48 -23.97 1.06
CA GLY A 281 -27.60 -23.86 2.02
C GLY A 281 -27.42 -22.85 3.16
N ASN A 282 -26.27 -22.16 3.27
CA ASN A 282 -26.09 -21.09 4.26
C ASN A 282 -26.45 -19.71 3.66
N LYS A 283 -27.03 -18.81 4.47
CA LYS A 283 -27.32 -17.43 4.00
C LYS A 283 -26.00 -16.70 3.75
N SER A 284 -25.78 -16.23 2.52
CA SER A 284 -24.63 -15.39 2.19
C SER A 284 -24.58 -14.18 3.13
N SER A 285 -23.39 -13.92 3.70
CA SER A 285 -23.16 -12.73 4.51
C SER A 285 -23.35 -11.46 3.68
N LEU A 286 -23.86 -10.41 4.30
CA LEU A 286 -23.89 -9.05 3.72
C LEU A 286 -22.54 -8.34 3.83
N PHE A 287 -21.55 -8.99 4.46
CA PHE A 287 -20.21 -8.47 4.71
C PHE A 287 -19.14 -9.51 4.38
N SER A 288 -17.99 -9.04 3.88
CA SER A 288 -16.80 -9.85 3.62
C SER A 288 -15.56 -9.21 4.25
N ILE A 289 -14.52 -10.00 4.47
CA ILE A 289 -13.22 -9.49 4.90
C ILE A 289 -12.27 -9.55 3.70
N LYS A 290 -11.71 -8.41 3.30
CA LYS A 290 -10.83 -8.29 2.13
C LYS A 290 -9.56 -7.52 2.44
N SER A 291 -8.55 -7.76 1.62
CA SER A 291 -7.25 -7.12 1.69
C SER A 291 -6.87 -6.51 0.35
N GLY A 292 -6.19 -5.38 0.37
CA GLY A 292 -5.70 -4.68 -0.80
C GLY A 292 -5.47 -3.19 -0.54
N THR A 293 -4.66 -2.55 -1.36
CA THR A 293 -4.62 -1.08 -1.44
C THR A 293 -5.99 -0.50 -1.85
N SER A 294 -6.83 -1.30 -2.51
CA SER A 294 -8.25 -1.04 -2.74
C SER A 294 -9.07 -0.85 -1.45
N MET A 295 -8.66 -1.42 -0.33
CA MET A 295 -9.32 -1.21 0.98
C MET A 295 -8.71 -0.01 1.70
N ALA A 296 -7.44 0.30 1.49
CA ALA A 296 -6.76 1.46 2.06
C ALA A 296 -7.21 2.79 1.43
N CYS A 297 -7.40 2.81 0.10
CA CYS A 297 -7.86 3.97 -0.66
C CYS A 297 -9.12 4.65 -0.05
N PRO A 298 -10.25 3.95 0.18
CA PRO A 298 -11.45 4.57 0.74
C PRO A 298 -11.29 5.04 2.20
N HIS A 299 -10.35 4.49 2.98
CA HIS A 299 -10.05 5.03 4.31
C HIS A 299 -9.46 6.45 4.21
N VAL A 300 -8.54 6.67 3.27
CA VAL A 300 -7.96 8.00 3.02
C VAL A 300 -9.02 8.94 2.45
N THR A 301 -9.86 8.48 1.51
CA THR A 301 -10.99 9.26 1.00
C THR A 301 -11.92 9.71 2.14
N GLY A 302 -12.29 8.80 3.04
CA GLY A 302 -13.14 9.12 4.20
C GLY A 302 -12.46 10.11 5.16
N ALA A 303 -11.15 9.96 5.39
CA ALA A 303 -10.38 10.90 6.20
C ALA A 303 -10.34 12.31 5.58
N MET A 304 -10.18 12.40 4.26
CA MET A 304 -10.23 13.69 3.56
C MET A 304 -11.62 14.34 3.66
N ALA A 305 -12.69 13.57 3.47
CA ALA A 305 -14.06 14.06 3.61
C ALA A 305 -14.33 14.56 5.04
N PHE A 306 -13.87 13.82 6.04
CA PHE A 306 -13.96 14.21 7.45
C PHE A 306 -13.23 15.53 7.71
N ILE A 307 -11.99 15.68 7.25
CA ILE A 307 -11.23 16.93 7.41
C ILE A 307 -11.92 18.09 6.67
N LYS A 308 -12.42 17.85 5.44
CA LYS A 308 -13.17 18.85 4.66
C LYS A 308 -14.43 19.33 5.39
N SER A 309 -15.12 18.46 6.11
CA SER A 309 -16.30 18.83 6.90
C SER A 309 -15.98 19.76 8.07
N VAL A 310 -14.78 19.63 8.65
CA VAL A 310 -14.28 20.49 9.74
C VAL A 310 -13.65 21.77 9.19
N HIS A 311 -13.02 21.69 8.01
CA HIS A 311 -12.38 22.80 7.31
C HIS A 311 -12.98 23.05 5.91
N PRO A 312 -14.23 23.56 5.80
CA PRO A 312 -14.92 23.69 4.52
C PRO A 312 -14.18 24.56 3.49
N HIS A 313 -13.38 25.51 3.95
CA HIS A 313 -12.65 26.46 3.09
C HIS A 313 -11.26 25.99 2.67
N TRP A 314 -10.75 24.86 3.18
CA TRP A 314 -9.45 24.36 2.74
C TRP A 314 -9.55 23.80 1.31
N SER A 315 -8.52 24.07 0.51
CA SER A 315 -8.30 23.33 -0.73
C SER A 315 -8.02 21.87 -0.40
N PHE A 316 -8.35 20.96 -1.31
CA PHE A 316 -8.04 19.55 -1.10
C PHE A 316 -6.54 19.26 -1.11
N SER A 317 -5.74 20.12 -1.76
CA SER A 317 -4.29 20.09 -1.69
C SER A 317 -3.78 20.40 -0.27
N LEU A 318 -4.38 21.36 0.44
CA LEU A 318 -4.12 21.58 1.87
C LEU A 318 -4.53 20.37 2.73
N ILE A 319 -5.66 19.74 2.44
CA ILE A 319 -6.13 18.53 3.16
C ILE A 319 -5.18 17.35 2.93
N LYS A 320 -4.76 17.12 1.67
CA LYS A 320 -3.76 16.13 1.29
C LYS A 320 -2.45 16.39 2.05
N SER A 321 -1.98 17.64 2.05
CA SER A 321 -0.80 18.03 2.81
C SER A 321 -0.96 17.78 4.30
N ALA A 322 -2.10 18.11 4.90
CA ALA A 322 -2.34 17.91 6.32
C ALA A 322 -2.25 16.43 6.72
N LEU A 323 -2.81 15.53 5.92
CA LEU A 323 -2.69 14.08 6.13
C LEU A 323 -1.23 13.61 6.02
N ILE A 324 -0.51 14.07 4.99
CA ILE A 324 0.88 13.66 4.74
C ILE A 324 1.80 14.15 5.85
N THR A 325 1.74 15.43 6.24
CA THR A 325 2.69 16.01 7.20
C THR A 325 2.46 15.58 8.65
N THR A 326 1.27 15.04 8.96
CA THR A 326 0.89 14.58 10.30
C THR A 326 0.91 13.06 10.47
N ALA A 327 1.19 12.31 9.38
CA ALA A 327 1.22 10.86 9.37
C ALA A 327 2.20 10.26 10.41
N SER A 328 1.84 9.09 10.93
CA SER A 328 2.63 8.36 11.93
C SER A 328 3.73 7.55 11.26
N VAL A 329 4.93 7.57 11.86
CA VAL A 329 6.04 6.66 11.52
C VAL A 329 6.26 5.59 12.58
N SER A 330 5.31 5.45 13.51
CA SER A 330 5.41 4.52 14.62
C SER A 330 4.24 3.55 14.66
N ASN A 331 4.54 2.31 15.06
CA ASN A 331 3.56 1.28 15.36
C ASN A 331 3.04 1.38 16.81
N ASN A 332 2.11 0.52 17.17
CA ASN A 332 1.49 0.39 18.49
C ASN A 332 2.45 -0.07 19.60
N MET A 333 3.72 -0.32 19.28
CA MET A 333 4.80 -0.56 20.23
C MET A 333 5.72 0.67 20.41
N GLY A 334 5.41 1.79 19.74
CA GLY A 334 6.25 3.00 19.72
C GLY A 334 7.53 2.86 18.89
N LYS A 335 7.69 1.76 18.14
CA LYS A 335 8.84 1.52 17.25
C LYS A 335 8.55 2.02 15.85
N THR A 336 9.58 2.17 15.03
CA THR A 336 9.42 2.51 13.61
C THR A 336 8.55 1.49 12.89
N LEU A 337 7.83 1.94 11.86
CA LEU A 337 7.07 1.04 10.99
C LEU A 337 7.99 0.00 10.36
N THR A 338 7.48 -1.22 10.21
CA THR A 338 8.20 -2.34 9.59
C THR A 338 7.41 -2.92 8.43
N ASN A 339 8.09 -3.64 7.55
CA ASN A 339 7.46 -4.52 6.57
C ASN A 339 7.28 -5.94 7.13
N THR A 340 6.73 -6.85 6.31
CA THR A 340 6.46 -8.25 6.68
C THR A 340 7.70 -9.09 6.98
N SER A 341 8.89 -8.60 6.60
CA SER A 341 10.19 -9.21 6.91
C SER A 341 10.84 -8.63 8.16
N ASP A 342 10.06 -7.98 9.02
CA ASP A 342 10.50 -7.32 10.28
C ASP A 342 11.56 -6.21 10.08
N SER A 343 11.79 -5.78 8.83
CA SER A 343 12.74 -4.72 8.48
C SER A 343 12.08 -3.35 8.55
N SER A 344 12.84 -2.31 8.92
CA SER A 344 12.32 -0.94 8.97
C SER A 344 11.79 -0.51 7.61
N ALA A 345 10.56 0.00 7.59
CA ALA A 345 9.90 0.43 6.38
C ALA A 345 10.42 1.79 5.92
N ASN A 346 10.70 1.92 4.62
CA ASN A 346 11.20 3.16 4.04
C ASN A 346 10.08 3.99 3.36
N PRO A 347 10.33 5.27 3.02
CA PRO A 347 9.36 6.13 2.35
C PRO A 347 8.79 5.59 1.02
N HIS A 348 9.50 4.76 0.26
CA HIS A 348 8.93 4.10 -0.93
C HIS A 348 7.94 2.98 -0.59
N GLN A 349 7.85 2.57 0.67
CA GLN A 349 6.88 1.58 1.15
C GLN A 349 5.68 2.22 1.84
N VAL A 350 5.89 3.32 2.57
CA VAL A 350 4.85 3.94 3.44
C VAL A 350 4.49 5.38 3.06
N GLY A 351 5.21 5.99 2.12
CA GLY A 351 5.12 7.42 1.85
C GLY A 351 5.51 8.22 3.07
N ALA A 352 4.62 9.10 3.52
CA ALA A 352 4.79 9.80 4.79
C ALA A 352 4.38 8.98 6.03
N GLY A 353 3.90 7.75 5.89
CA GLY A 353 3.53 6.88 7.01
C GLY A 353 2.02 6.64 7.12
N GLU A 354 1.58 6.13 8.27
CA GLU A 354 0.17 5.78 8.53
C GLU A 354 -0.68 7.03 8.77
N ILE A 355 -1.88 7.09 8.18
CA ILE A 355 -2.81 8.21 8.35
C ILE A 355 -3.17 8.48 9.82
N ARG A 356 -3.32 9.77 10.15
CA ARG A 356 -3.80 10.23 11.47
C ARG A 356 -4.88 11.31 11.31
N PRO A 357 -6.12 10.94 10.95
CA PRO A 357 -7.16 11.91 10.60
C PRO A 357 -7.41 12.99 11.66
N ILE A 358 -7.42 12.61 12.95
CA ILE A 358 -7.61 13.56 14.06
C ILE A 358 -6.45 14.56 14.17
N LYS A 359 -5.20 14.12 13.95
CA LYS A 359 -4.04 15.02 14.00
C LYS A 359 -3.99 15.95 12.77
N ALA A 360 -4.49 15.48 11.63
CA ALA A 360 -4.58 16.26 10.40
C ALA A 360 -5.63 17.39 10.46
N LEU A 361 -6.48 17.44 11.48
CA LEU A 361 -7.37 18.58 11.71
C LEU A 361 -6.62 19.86 12.09
N ASP A 362 -5.44 19.76 12.68
CA ASP A 362 -4.61 20.92 13.02
C ASP A 362 -3.13 20.62 12.75
N PRO A 363 -2.70 20.69 11.48
CA PRO A 363 -1.34 20.32 11.08
C PRO A 363 -0.33 21.44 11.36
N GLY A 364 -0.77 22.66 11.70
CA GLY A 364 0.08 23.86 11.78
C GLY A 364 0.47 24.41 10.40
N LEU A 365 1.33 23.70 9.66
CA LEU A 365 1.73 24.06 8.29
C LEU A 365 1.22 23.04 7.25
N ALA A 366 0.87 23.56 6.08
CA ALA A 366 0.49 22.78 4.91
C ALA A 366 1.12 23.34 3.63
N PHE A 367 1.21 22.50 2.60
CA PHE A 367 1.85 22.78 1.31
C PHE A 367 0.80 22.68 0.21
N ASP A 368 0.41 23.84 -0.32
CA ASP A 368 -0.57 23.92 -1.39
C ASP A 368 0.15 23.68 -2.72
N THR A 369 -0.13 22.55 -3.35
CA THR A 369 0.23 22.23 -4.74
C THR A 369 -0.91 22.67 -5.65
N THR A 370 -0.61 23.54 -6.62
CA THR A 370 -1.60 24.14 -7.53
C THR A 370 -1.63 23.47 -8.90
N ILE A 371 -2.67 23.77 -9.69
CA ILE A 371 -2.74 23.35 -11.10
C ILE A 371 -1.53 23.82 -11.91
N ASN A 372 -1.01 25.02 -11.63
CA ASN A 372 0.18 25.53 -12.30
C ASN A 372 1.44 24.71 -11.96
N ASP A 373 1.52 24.15 -10.75
CA ASP A 373 2.59 23.23 -10.38
C ASP A 373 2.48 21.92 -11.17
N HIS A 374 1.27 21.39 -11.35
CA HIS A 374 1.02 20.20 -12.17
C HIS A 374 1.27 20.44 -13.67
N LEU A 375 0.94 21.62 -14.20
CA LEU A 375 1.29 21.98 -15.58
C LEU A 375 2.80 22.14 -15.75
N SER A 376 3.48 22.74 -14.77
CA SER A 376 4.94 22.86 -14.76
C SER A 376 5.62 21.49 -14.66
N PHE A 377 5.07 20.57 -13.85
CA PHE A 377 5.50 19.17 -13.79
C PHE A 377 5.54 18.53 -15.18
N LEU A 378 4.46 18.65 -15.95
CA LEU A 378 4.37 18.05 -17.28
C LEU A 378 5.44 18.62 -18.23
N CYS A 379 5.77 19.91 -18.10
CA CYS A 379 6.87 20.51 -18.86
C CYS A 379 8.24 19.99 -18.41
N TYR A 380 8.48 19.89 -17.10
CA TYR A 380 9.74 19.39 -16.53
C TYR A 380 9.98 17.92 -16.89
N TYR A 381 8.90 17.12 -16.93
CA TYR A 381 8.93 15.74 -17.39
C TYR A 381 9.26 15.60 -18.88
N GLY A 382 9.04 16.65 -19.68
CA GLY A 382 9.44 16.70 -21.09
C GLY A 382 8.29 16.68 -22.11
N TYR A 383 7.03 16.81 -21.68
CA TYR A 383 5.93 16.94 -22.64
C TYR A 383 5.98 18.28 -23.38
N LYS A 384 5.65 18.22 -24.68
CA LYS A 384 5.50 19.41 -25.50
C LYS A 384 4.33 20.26 -25.03
N GLN A 385 4.53 21.58 -25.01
CA GLN A 385 3.52 22.55 -24.56
C GLN A 385 2.19 22.39 -25.30
N GLU A 386 2.20 22.12 -26.60
CA GLU A 386 0.98 21.93 -27.41
C GLU A 386 0.15 20.75 -26.91
N ARG A 387 0.83 19.65 -26.51
CA ARG A 387 0.18 18.46 -25.96
C ARG A 387 -0.42 18.75 -24.58
N ILE A 388 0.29 19.49 -23.74
CA ILE A 388 -0.20 19.91 -22.42
C ILE A 388 -1.42 20.82 -22.57
N ARG A 389 -1.39 21.80 -23.48
CA ARG A 389 -2.53 22.68 -23.76
C ARG A 389 -3.74 21.91 -24.27
N SER A 390 -3.51 20.98 -25.20
CA SER A 390 -4.55 20.12 -25.75
C SER A 390 -5.22 19.28 -24.66
N MET A 391 -4.44 18.65 -23.78
CA MET A 391 -4.97 17.85 -22.67
C MET A 391 -5.67 18.72 -21.62
N SER A 392 -5.00 19.77 -21.13
CA SER A 392 -5.51 20.56 -20.01
C SER A 392 -6.62 21.55 -20.37
N ASN A 393 -6.79 21.86 -21.66
CA ASN A 393 -7.65 22.95 -22.14
C ASN A 393 -7.33 24.31 -21.47
N THR A 394 -6.05 24.57 -21.17
CA THR A 394 -5.59 25.83 -20.56
C THR A 394 -4.61 26.58 -21.47
N ASN A 395 -4.63 27.92 -21.42
CA ASN A 395 -3.65 28.75 -22.12
C ASN A 395 -2.37 28.93 -21.30
N PHE A 396 -1.70 27.81 -21.00
CA PHE A 396 -0.49 27.76 -20.18
C PHE A 396 0.78 27.82 -21.03
N THR A 397 1.88 28.38 -20.50
CA THR A 397 3.18 28.42 -21.18
C THR A 397 4.22 27.74 -20.30
N CYS A 398 4.96 26.78 -20.86
CA CYS A 398 6.00 26.06 -20.12
C CYS A 398 7.11 27.02 -19.67
N PRO A 399 7.67 26.82 -18.47
CA PRO A 399 8.86 27.55 -18.03
C PRO A 399 10.04 27.33 -19.00
N LYS A 400 10.82 28.39 -19.23
CA LYS A 400 12.08 28.29 -20.00
C LYS A 400 13.04 27.33 -19.27
N HIS A 401 13.81 26.55 -20.02
CA HIS A 401 14.78 25.57 -19.49
C HIS A 401 14.14 24.52 -18.56
N SER A 402 12.99 23.98 -18.95
CA SER A 402 12.35 22.87 -18.25
C SER A 402 13.25 21.63 -18.29
N THR A 403 13.63 21.11 -17.13
CA THR A 403 14.42 19.88 -16.97
C THR A 403 13.79 19.01 -15.89
N GLU A 404 14.03 17.70 -15.94
CA GLU A 404 13.41 16.75 -15.00
C GLU A 404 13.78 17.05 -13.54
N GLU A 405 14.99 17.54 -13.30
CA GLU A 405 15.46 17.91 -11.97
C GLU A 405 14.63 19.01 -11.29
N LEU A 406 13.88 19.79 -12.07
CA LEU A 406 12.97 20.82 -11.56
C LEU A 406 11.66 20.24 -11.02
N ILE A 407 11.33 18.97 -11.33
CA ILE A 407 10.16 18.27 -10.77
C ILE A 407 10.18 18.32 -9.23
N SER A 408 11.34 18.11 -8.61
CA SER A 408 11.49 18.14 -7.16
C SER A 408 11.11 19.49 -6.54
N ASN A 409 11.04 20.59 -7.31
CA ASN A 409 10.67 21.93 -6.84
C ASN A 409 9.16 22.20 -6.80
N ILE A 410 8.32 21.30 -7.33
CA ILE A 410 6.87 21.38 -7.12
C ILE A 410 6.58 21.47 -5.62
N ASN A 411 5.58 22.26 -5.21
CA ASN A 411 5.27 22.51 -3.81
C ASN A 411 4.58 21.32 -3.10
N TYR A 412 5.14 20.13 -3.28
CA TYR A 412 4.65 18.87 -2.77
C TYR A 412 5.05 18.66 -1.29
N PRO A 413 4.21 18.03 -0.45
CA PRO A 413 4.46 17.84 0.99
C PRO A 413 5.53 16.77 1.31
N THR A 414 6.24 16.26 0.30
CA THR A 414 7.43 15.40 0.41
C THR A 414 8.49 15.87 -0.60
N ILE A 415 9.72 15.38 -0.45
CA ILE A 415 10.82 15.69 -1.39
C ILE A 415 11.37 14.38 -1.96
N SER A 416 11.52 14.29 -3.27
CA SER A 416 12.24 13.18 -3.89
C SER A 416 13.23 13.71 -4.91
N ILE A 417 14.45 13.19 -4.88
CA ILE A 417 15.51 13.47 -5.84
C ILE A 417 15.93 12.13 -6.42
N GLY A 418 15.51 11.86 -7.66
CA GLY A 418 15.73 10.58 -8.34
C GLY A 418 17.18 10.33 -8.74
N ARG A 419 18.00 11.40 -8.78
CA ARG A 419 19.41 11.33 -9.10
C ARG A 419 20.16 12.52 -8.50
N LEU A 420 21.17 12.24 -7.69
CA LEU A 420 22.12 13.20 -7.16
C LEU A 420 23.52 12.57 -7.23
N SER A 421 24.39 13.12 -8.07
CA SER A 421 25.76 12.60 -8.20
C SER A 421 26.60 12.96 -6.97
N GLN A 422 27.46 12.07 -6.51
CA GLN A 422 28.47 12.40 -5.49
C GLN A 422 29.45 13.51 -5.92
N HIS A 423 29.55 13.79 -7.23
CA HIS A 423 30.48 14.78 -7.78
C HIS A 423 29.82 16.13 -8.08
N GLU A 424 28.49 16.24 -8.01
CA GLU A 424 27.81 17.52 -8.24
C GLU A 424 27.72 18.37 -6.96
N GLY A 425 27.43 19.66 -7.14
CA GLY A 425 27.16 20.55 -6.02
C GLY A 425 25.80 20.26 -5.36
N PRO A 426 25.50 20.89 -4.21
CA PRO A 426 24.27 20.63 -3.49
C PRO A 426 23.01 20.88 -4.33
N ARG A 427 22.10 19.90 -4.38
CA ARG A 427 20.80 20.03 -5.04
C ARG A 427 19.87 20.90 -4.22
N LYS A 428 19.38 21.99 -4.81
CA LYS A 428 18.47 22.94 -4.16
C LYS A 428 17.01 22.62 -4.50
N VAL A 429 16.19 22.46 -3.47
CA VAL A 429 14.75 22.28 -3.55
C VAL A 429 14.03 23.42 -2.81
N LYS A 430 13.07 24.09 -3.44
CA LYS A 430 12.26 25.17 -2.83
C LYS A 430 10.90 24.65 -2.38
N ARG A 431 10.40 25.14 -1.24
CA ARG A 431 9.03 24.94 -0.76
C ARG A 431 8.41 26.24 -0.28
N ILE A 432 7.09 26.32 -0.33
CA ILE A 432 6.28 27.41 0.21
C ILE A 432 5.31 26.79 1.21
N ALA A 433 5.54 27.06 2.49
CA ALA A 433 4.66 26.64 3.57
C ALA A 433 3.55 27.68 3.76
N THR A 434 2.32 27.20 3.91
CA THR A 434 1.16 27.98 4.32
C THR A 434 0.83 27.65 5.76
N ASN A 435 0.75 28.66 6.62
CA ASN A 435 0.31 28.51 8.00
C ASN A 435 -1.22 28.44 8.06
N VAL A 436 -1.72 27.31 8.57
CA VAL A 436 -3.15 27.04 8.76
C VAL A 436 -3.52 26.89 10.24
N GLY A 437 -2.54 27.02 11.14
CA GLY A 437 -2.73 27.04 12.59
C GLY A 437 -2.83 28.47 13.13
N SER A 438 -2.19 28.70 14.28
CA SER A 438 -2.21 30.00 14.97
C SER A 438 -1.60 31.12 14.12
N THR A 439 -2.25 32.29 14.08
CA THR A 439 -1.82 33.44 13.25
C THR A 439 -0.46 34.02 13.63
N ASN A 440 0.00 33.79 14.85
CA ASN A 440 1.32 34.20 15.32
C ASN A 440 2.07 32.95 15.78
N ALA A 441 2.97 32.45 14.92
CA ALA A 441 3.69 31.21 15.15
C ALA A 441 5.10 31.33 14.58
N THR A 442 6.08 30.76 15.28
CA THR A 442 7.45 30.63 14.77
C THR A 442 7.83 29.16 14.76
N TYR A 443 8.06 28.63 13.56
CA TYR A 443 8.52 27.27 13.39
C TYR A 443 10.05 27.25 13.28
N VAL A 444 10.69 26.29 13.94
CA VAL A 444 12.13 26.01 13.86
C VAL A 444 12.33 24.69 13.13
N SER A 445 13.24 24.67 12.16
CA SER A 445 13.56 23.46 11.40
C SER A 445 14.57 22.58 12.12
N SER A 446 14.37 21.26 12.08
CA SER A 446 15.39 20.25 12.37
C SER A 446 15.41 19.20 11.27
N VAL A 447 16.55 18.56 11.06
CA VAL A 447 16.76 17.58 9.99
C VAL A 447 17.20 16.26 10.60
N ASN A 448 16.60 15.17 10.11
CA ASN A 448 17.02 13.80 10.35
C ASN A 448 17.49 13.22 9.01
N ALA A 449 18.80 13.05 8.84
CA ALA A 449 19.42 12.55 7.61
C ALA A 449 20.36 11.37 7.92
N PRO A 450 20.50 10.41 6.99
CA PRO A 450 21.41 9.28 7.17
C PRO A 450 22.87 9.74 7.07
N PRO A 451 23.82 8.92 7.57
CA PRO A 451 25.25 9.23 7.49
C PRO A 451 25.70 9.57 6.07
N GLY A 452 26.51 10.63 5.92
CA GLY A 452 27.09 11.07 4.65
C GLY A 452 26.19 11.96 3.79
N LEU A 453 24.87 11.96 3.98
CA LEU A 453 23.96 12.89 3.30
C LEU A 453 23.78 14.16 4.12
N VAL A 454 24.33 15.28 3.65
CA VAL A 454 24.19 16.58 4.32
C VAL A 454 22.94 17.29 3.79
N VAL A 455 22.02 17.64 4.69
CA VAL A 455 20.76 18.32 4.35
C VAL A 455 20.62 19.61 5.15
N ASN A 456 20.61 20.74 4.46
CA ASN A 456 20.57 22.07 5.07
C ASN A 456 19.30 22.84 4.69
N VAL A 457 18.63 23.44 5.67
CA VAL A 457 17.38 24.20 5.50
C VAL A 457 17.62 25.68 5.72
N VAL A 458 17.18 26.53 4.79
CA VAL A 458 17.37 27.99 4.83
C VAL A 458 16.07 28.74 4.46
N PRO A 459 15.57 29.64 5.32
CA PRO A 459 16.03 29.93 6.68
C PRO A 459 15.72 28.78 7.65
N MET A 460 16.39 28.72 8.81
CA MET A 460 16.09 27.73 9.86
C MET A 460 14.83 28.05 10.67
N ARG A 461 14.26 29.25 10.49
CA ARG A 461 13.06 29.72 11.19
C ARG A 461 12.07 30.30 10.19
N LEU A 462 10.79 29.93 10.33
CA LEU A 462 9.68 30.55 9.61
C LEU A 462 8.81 31.29 10.62
N VAL A 463 8.65 32.59 10.42
CA VAL A 463 7.88 33.46 11.30
C VAL A 463 6.61 33.88 10.59
N PHE A 464 5.46 33.55 11.18
CA PHE A 464 4.14 33.90 10.70
C PHE A 464 3.51 34.92 11.64
N THR A 465 2.83 35.90 11.05
CA THR A 465 2.08 36.96 11.76
C THR A 465 0.74 37.14 11.08
N GLN A 466 -0.15 37.97 11.64
CA GLN A 466 -1.49 38.20 11.07
C GLN A 466 -1.47 38.61 9.58
N GLY A 467 -0.42 39.32 9.13
CA GLY A 467 -0.24 39.72 7.73
C GLY A 467 0.58 38.76 6.86
N ILE A 468 1.22 37.75 7.44
CA ILE A 468 2.12 36.82 6.73
C ILE A 468 1.65 35.40 6.99
N ARG A 469 0.93 34.83 6.01
CA ARG A 469 0.42 33.45 6.04
C ARG A 469 1.27 32.44 5.27
N GLN A 470 2.13 32.91 4.38
CA GLN A 470 3.00 32.05 3.57
C GLN A 470 4.46 32.44 3.76
N ALA A 471 5.33 31.43 3.82
CA ALA A 471 6.76 31.62 3.91
C ALA A 471 7.49 30.55 3.09
N SER A 472 8.51 30.98 2.33
CA SER A 472 9.31 30.07 1.52
C SER A 472 10.60 29.68 2.20
N PHE A 473 11.02 28.44 2.03
CA PHE A 473 12.36 27.96 2.41
C PHE A 473 12.99 27.15 1.30
N LYS A 474 14.30 26.94 1.42
CA LYS A 474 15.12 26.14 0.52
C LYS A 474 15.76 25.01 1.32
N VAL A 475 15.85 23.86 0.70
CA VAL A 475 16.57 22.69 1.22
C VAL A 475 17.70 22.39 0.25
N PHE A 476 18.90 22.18 0.78
CA PHE A 476 20.08 21.81 0.02
C PHE A 476 20.50 20.40 0.41
N PHE A 477 20.62 19.51 -0.57
CA PHE A 477 21.06 18.13 -0.40
C PHE A 477 22.45 17.98 -1.01
N ASP A 478 23.45 17.64 -0.19
CA ASP A 478 24.81 17.34 -0.63
C ASP A 478 25.13 15.86 -0.33
N GLY A 479 25.37 15.10 -1.39
CA GLY A 479 25.55 13.65 -1.34
C GLY A 479 27.00 13.18 -1.43
N LYS A 480 27.99 14.07 -1.36
CA LYS A 480 29.41 13.72 -1.58
C LYS A 480 29.92 12.53 -0.77
N GLU A 481 29.48 12.41 0.48
CA GLU A 481 29.91 11.35 1.41
C GLU A 481 28.82 10.30 1.66
N ALA A 482 27.65 10.43 1.01
CA ALA A 482 26.51 9.54 1.19
C ALA A 482 26.74 8.19 0.49
N SER A 483 26.19 7.12 1.03
CA SER A 483 26.20 5.81 0.35
C SER A 483 25.39 5.86 -0.95
N LYS A 484 25.85 5.17 -1.99
CA LYS A 484 25.11 5.01 -3.25
C LYS A 484 23.73 4.38 -3.04
N GLY A 485 22.79 4.73 -3.90
CA GLY A 485 21.40 4.32 -3.81
C GLY A 485 20.56 5.27 -2.94
N TYR A 486 19.39 4.79 -2.53
CA TYR A 486 18.41 5.61 -1.83
C TYR A 486 18.76 5.88 -0.37
N ASN A 487 18.81 7.17 -0.05
CA ASN A 487 19.00 7.71 1.29
C ASN A 487 17.71 8.41 1.73
N PHE A 488 17.20 8.02 2.90
CA PHE A 488 15.90 8.47 3.40
C PHE A 488 16.04 9.24 4.70
N GLY A 489 15.18 10.24 4.87
CA GLY A 489 15.13 11.01 6.10
C GLY A 489 13.92 11.94 6.13
N ASP A 490 13.97 12.92 7.01
CA ASP A 490 12.88 13.86 7.16
C ASP A 490 13.33 15.24 7.67
N ILE A 491 12.58 16.27 7.24
CA ILE A 491 12.68 17.64 7.76
C ILE A 491 11.49 17.85 8.67
N ARG A 492 11.72 18.45 9.84
CA ARG A 492 10.69 18.75 10.82
C ARG A 492 10.64 20.23 11.09
N TRP A 493 9.43 20.79 11.10
CA TRP A 493 9.15 22.13 11.59
C TRP A 493 8.37 22.04 12.89
N PHE A 494 8.87 22.67 13.94
CA PHE A 494 8.28 22.66 15.27
C PHE A 494 8.05 24.07 15.81
N ASP A 495 6.86 24.36 16.32
CA ASP A 495 6.49 25.65 16.91
C ASP A 495 6.23 25.58 18.43
N GLY A 496 6.45 24.42 19.07
CA GLY A 496 6.09 24.16 20.46
C GLY A 496 4.86 23.25 20.62
N SER A 497 3.96 23.22 19.64
CA SER A 497 2.68 22.47 19.68
C SER A 497 2.52 21.51 18.49
N HIS A 498 2.85 21.99 17.29
CA HIS A 498 2.75 21.26 16.03
C HIS A 498 4.12 20.75 15.60
N LEU A 499 4.14 19.53 15.07
CA LEU A 499 5.30 18.93 14.43
C LEU A 499 4.93 18.57 12.99
N VAL A 500 5.38 19.39 12.04
CA VAL A 500 5.13 19.21 10.61
C VAL A 500 6.32 18.44 10.03
N ARG A 501 6.08 17.24 9.49
CA ARG A 501 7.14 16.38 8.94
C ARG A 501 7.09 16.35 7.42
N ILE A 502 8.24 16.51 6.78
CA ILE A 502 8.43 16.38 5.33
C ILE A 502 9.41 15.25 5.09
N ALA A 503 8.92 14.08 4.67
CA ALA A 503 9.78 12.96 4.32
C ALA A 503 10.56 13.28 3.03
N PHE A 504 11.80 12.78 2.96
CA PHE A 504 12.59 12.84 1.73
C PHE A 504 13.21 11.49 1.33
N ALA A 505 13.39 11.31 0.03
CA ALA A 505 14.15 10.23 -0.60
C ALA A 505 15.16 10.83 -1.60
N VAL A 506 16.42 10.46 -1.49
CA VAL A 506 17.50 10.96 -2.36
C VAL A 506 18.31 9.79 -2.88
N ASN A 507 18.30 9.57 -4.19
CA ASN A 507 19.07 8.53 -4.83
C ASN A 507 20.47 9.04 -5.23
N ILE A 508 21.51 8.46 -4.64
CA ILE A 508 22.91 8.85 -4.85
C ILE A 508 23.56 7.95 -5.91
N GLU A 509 24.16 8.57 -6.93
CA GLU A 509 24.92 7.87 -7.99
C GLU A 509 26.45 7.95 -7.82
#